data_AF-A0A7J8PAP3-F1
#
_entry.id   AF-A0A7J8PAP3-F1
#
_cell.length_a   1.000
_cell.length_b   1.000
_cell.length_c   1.000
_cell.angle_alpha   90.00
_cell.angle_beta   90.00
_cell.angle_gamma   90.00
#
_symmetry.space_group_name_H-M   'P 1'
#
loop_
_entity.id
_entity.type
_entity.pdbx_description
1 polymer ?
#
loop_
_entity_poly.entity_id
_entity_poly.type
_entity_poly.pdbx_seq_one_letter_code
_entity_poly.pdbx_strand_id
1 'polypeptide(L)'
;ACVELLEEENIQIPSWICFSSVDGENAPSGESFKECFEILNKSKKVNAVGINCASPHFIESLVCKFKELTTKAIVVYPNSGAIWDGRAKKWLPSMCFGDEEFELCAPRWRNQGAKVIGGCCRTTPSTIRAISKALKETS
;
A
#
# COMPACT_ATOMS: atom_id res chain seq x y z
N ALA A 1 11.21 -12.82 -11.13
CA ALA A 1 12.24 -12.74 -10.07
C ALA A 1 11.68 -13.04 -8.68
N CYS A 2 11.05 -12.10 -7.94
CA CYS A 2 10.69 -12.35 -6.52
C CYS A 2 9.75 -13.55 -6.32
N VAL A 3 8.71 -13.67 -7.15
CA VAL A 3 7.76 -14.80 -7.07
C VAL A 3 8.44 -16.13 -7.36
N GLU A 4 9.26 -16.19 -8.41
CA GLU A 4 10.01 -17.39 -8.79
C GLU A 4 10.94 -17.82 -7.65
N LEU A 5 11.67 -16.87 -7.06
CA LEU A 5 12.58 -17.15 -5.94
C LEU A 5 11.85 -17.72 -4.71
N LEU A 6 10.63 -17.25 -4.41
CA LEU A 6 9.82 -17.82 -3.32
C LEU A 6 9.48 -19.30 -3.55
N GLU A 7 9.26 -19.68 -4.80
CA GLU A 7 8.96 -21.07 -5.19
C GLU A 7 10.24 -21.92 -5.24
N GLU A 8 11.31 -21.42 -5.87
CA GLU A 8 12.61 -22.10 -6.01
C GLU A 8 13.24 -22.43 -4.65
N GLU A 9 13.22 -21.47 -3.72
CA GLU A 9 13.74 -21.65 -2.35
C GLU A 9 12.73 -22.35 -1.42
N ASN A 10 11.55 -22.74 -1.94
CA ASN A 10 10.48 -23.38 -1.20
C ASN A 10 10.15 -22.69 0.13
N ILE A 11 10.07 -21.35 0.12
CA ILE A 11 9.83 -20.55 1.32
C ILE A 11 8.49 -20.95 1.95
N GLN A 12 8.46 -21.26 3.25
CA GLN A 12 7.22 -21.61 3.97
C GLN A 12 6.60 -20.43 4.73
N ILE A 13 7.32 -19.32 4.81
CA ILE A 13 6.89 -18.13 5.54
C ILE A 13 5.90 -17.36 4.65
N PRO A 14 4.74 -16.95 5.17
CA PRO A 14 3.80 -16.13 4.43
C PRO A 14 4.45 -14.83 3.94
N SER A 15 4.23 -14.47 2.68
CA SER A 15 4.84 -13.28 2.08
C SER A 15 3.80 -12.31 1.54
N TRP A 16 4.20 -11.03 1.44
CA TRP A 16 3.46 -10.04 0.68
C TRP A 16 4.36 -9.35 -0.34
N ILE A 17 3.75 -8.88 -1.43
CA ILE A 17 4.42 -8.04 -2.42
C ILE A 17 3.59 -6.78 -2.60
N CYS A 18 4.22 -5.62 -2.38
CA CYS A 18 3.59 -4.32 -2.58
C CYS A 18 4.31 -3.53 -3.68
N PHE A 19 3.53 -2.78 -4.44
CA PHE A 19 4.03 -1.83 -5.42
C PHE A 19 4.00 -0.42 -4.85
N SER A 20 4.69 0.52 -5.51
CA SER A 20 4.45 1.95 -5.34
C SER A 20 3.78 2.51 -6.59
N SER A 21 3.29 3.75 -6.52
CA SER A 21 2.70 4.44 -7.67
C SER A 21 2.88 5.95 -7.54
N VAL A 22 3.11 6.59 -8.67
CA VAL A 22 3.22 8.06 -8.78
C VAL A 22 1.98 8.69 -9.40
N ASP A 23 1.20 7.92 -10.17
CA ASP A 23 -0.01 8.34 -10.88
C ASP A 23 -1.30 7.77 -10.27
N GLY A 24 -1.20 6.77 -9.39
CA GLY A 24 -2.35 6.07 -8.82
C GLY A 24 -2.97 5.04 -9.78
N GLU A 25 -2.31 4.73 -10.90
CA GLU A 25 -2.86 3.87 -11.95
C GLU A 25 -1.94 2.69 -12.30
N ASN A 26 -0.63 2.94 -12.34
CA ASN A 26 0.39 2.02 -12.83
C ASN A 26 1.52 1.83 -11.81
N ALA A 27 2.28 0.75 -12.02
CA ALA A 27 3.57 0.54 -11.36
C ALA A 27 4.61 1.56 -11.88
N PRO A 28 5.70 1.84 -11.14
CA PRO A 28 6.67 2.87 -11.54
C PRO A 28 7.38 2.58 -12.87
N SER A 29 7.43 1.32 -13.28
CA SER A 29 7.98 0.84 -14.55
C SER A 29 6.98 0.92 -15.73
N GLY A 30 5.73 1.32 -15.47
CA GLY A 30 4.70 1.59 -16.47
C GLY A 30 3.68 0.47 -16.66
N GLU A 31 3.89 -0.72 -16.08
CA GLU A 31 2.94 -1.82 -16.17
C GLU A 31 1.65 -1.51 -15.40
N SER A 32 0.54 -2.03 -15.91
CA SER A 32 -0.73 -1.95 -15.22
C SER A 32 -0.75 -2.88 -14.01
N PHE A 33 -1.47 -2.49 -12.95
CA PHE A 33 -1.65 -3.38 -11.80
C PHE A 33 -2.35 -4.70 -12.13
N LYS A 34 -3.12 -4.73 -13.22
CA LYS A 34 -3.74 -5.96 -13.72
C LYS A 34 -2.67 -6.97 -14.13
N GLU A 35 -1.72 -6.58 -14.98
CA GLU A 35 -0.62 -7.44 -15.43
C GLU A 35 0.24 -7.89 -14.23
N CYS A 36 0.54 -6.97 -13.32
CA CYS A 36 1.27 -7.30 -12.10
C CYS A 36 0.53 -8.37 -11.27
N PHE A 37 -0.78 -8.20 -11.06
CA PHE A 37 -1.57 -9.09 -10.20
C PHE A 37 -1.81 -10.45 -10.86
N GLU A 38 -1.89 -10.53 -12.19
CA GLU A 38 -1.97 -11.81 -12.91
C GLU A 38 -0.78 -12.73 -12.60
N ILE A 39 0.43 -12.17 -12.42
CA ILE A 39 1.62 -12.91 -12.01
C ILE A 39 1.52 -13.30 -10.53
N LEU A 40 1.22 -12.33 -9.67
CA LEU A 40 1.15 -12.56 -8.22
C LEU A 40 0.06 -13.57 -7.82
N ASN A 41 -1.07 -13.57 -8.53
CA ASN A 41 -2.20 -14.46 -8.27
C ASN A 41 -1.89 -15.93 -8.53
N LYS A 42 -0.92 -16.23 -9.41
CA LYS A 42 -0.51 -17.61 -9.72
C LYS A 42 0.29 -18.25 -8.59
N SER A 43 0.96 -17.47 -7.74
CA SER A 43 1.74 -18.00 -6.63
C SER A 43 0.89 -18.22 -5.38
N LYS A 44 1.07 -19.38 -4.75
CA LYS A 44 0.47 -19.69 -3.45
C LYS A 44 1.34 -19.20 -2.28
N LYS A 45 2.60 -18.87 -2.53
CA LYS A 45 3.56 -18.34 -1.55
C LYS A 45 3.34 -16.86 -1.24
N VAL A 46 2.67 -16.13 -2.14
CA VAL A 46 2.24 -14.75 -1.93
C VAL A 46 0.84 -14.75 -1.32
N ASN A 47 0.73 -14.39 -0.04
CA ASN A 47 -0.54 -14.41 0.71
C ASN A 47 -1.27 -13.06 0.67
N ALA A 48 -0.52 -11.98 0.45
CA ALA A 48 -1.06 -10.64 0.42
C ALA A 48 -0.36 -9.81 -0.66
N VAL A 49 -1.08 -8.84 -1.22
CA VAL A 49 -0.56 -7.91 -2.22
C VAL A 49 -0.99 -6.50 -1.86
N GLY A 50 -0.34 -5.47 -2.41
CA GLY A 50 -0.69 -4.14 -1.96
C GLY A 50 0.03 -2.99 -2.61
N ILE A 51 -0.14 -1.83 -1.98
CA ILE A 51 0.52 -0.58 -2.35
C ILE A 51 1.22 0.02 -1.14
N ASN A 52 2.42 0.53 -1.34
CA ASN A 52 3.17 1.28 -0.35
C ASN A 52 3.89 2.47 -0.96
N CYS A 53 4.21 3.45 -0.09
CA CYS A 53 4.95 4.65 -0.48
C CYS A 53 4.31 5.48 -1.63
N ALA A 54 3.06 5.18 -2.01
CA ALA A 54 2.22 6.04 -2.82
C ALA A 54 1.59 7.14 -1.94
N SER A 55 1.12 8.21 -2.58
CA SER A 55 0.36 9.26 -1.89
C SER A 55 -0.92 8.67 -1.26
N PRO A 56 -1.27 9.04 -0.01
CA PRO A 56 -2.53 8.63 0.63
C PRO A 56 -3.78 8.88 -0.22
N HIS A 57 -3.76 9.93 -1.06
CA HIS A 57 -4.88 10.29 -1.94
C HIS A 57 -5.23 9.17 -2.95
N PHE A 58 -4.27 8.35 -3.37
CA PHE A 58 -4.50 7.26 -4.31
C PHE A 58 -5.01 5.98 -3.66
N ILE A 59 -4.91 5.85 -2.33
CA ILE A 59 -5.06 4.56 -1.67
C ILE A 59 -6.48 4.03 -1.76
N GLU A 60 -7.48 4.89 -1.62
CA GLU A 60 -8.87 4.45 -1.66
C GLU A 60 -9.26 3.86 -3.03
N SER A 61 -8.94 4.58 -4.12
CA SER A 61 -9.20 4.10 -5.48
C SER A 61 -8.38 2.85 -5.82
N LEU A 62 -7.13 2.78 -5.39
CA LEU A 62 -6.28 1.60 -5.59
C LEU A 62 -6.80 0.38 -4.83
N VAL A 63 -7.30 0.52 -3.60
CA VAL A 63 -7.90 -0.60 -2.85
C VAL A 63 -9.13 -1.14 -3.58
N CYS A 64 -10.00 -0.26 -4.08
CA CYS A 64 -11.15 -0.67 -4.89
C CYS A 64 -10.71 -1.45 -6.14
N LYS A 65 -9.76 -0.89 -6.91
CA LYS A 65 -9.19 -1.57 -8.09
C LYS A 65 -8.57 -2.92 -7.73
N PHE A 66 -7.80 -3.00 -6.66
CA PHE A 66 -7.09 -4.22 -6.28
C PHE A 66 -8.05 -5.32 -5.85
N LYS A 67 -9.15 -4.97 -5.19
CA LYS A 67 -10.20 -5.93 -4.80
C LYS A 67 -10.88 -6.61 -5.99
N GLU A 68 -10.93 -5.94 -7.14
CA GLU A 68 -11.42 -6.53 -8.39
C GLU A 68 -10.39 -7.46 -9.04
N LEU A 69 -9.10 -7.27 -8.74
CA LEU A 69 -7.98 -7.97 -9.38
C LEU A 69 -7.45 -9.17 -8.57
N THR A 70 -7.77 -9.29 -7.29
CA THR A 70 -7.26 -10.39 -6.45
C THR A 70 -8.20 -10.76 -5.31
N THR A 71 -8.10 -12.03 -4.89
CA THR A 71 -8.71 -12.54 -3.64
C THR A 71 -7.73 -12.57 -2.47
N LYS A 72 -6.45 -12.22 -2.70
CA LYS A 72 -5.42 -12.14 -1.66
C LYS A 72 -5.69 -10.96 -0.72
N ALA A 73 -5.13 -11.01 0.49
CA ALA A 73 -5.27 -9.90 1.42
C ALA A 73 -4.63 -8.62 0.85
N ILE A 74 -5.31 -7.48 0.98
CA ILE A 74 -4.81 -6.19 0.50
C ILE A 74 -4.06 -5.46 1.62
N VAL A 75 -2.82 -5.09 1.35
CA VAL A 75 -1.92 -4.36 2.26
C VAL A 75 -1.76 -2.92 1.78
N VAL A 76 -1.93 -1.93 2.66
CA VAL A 76 -1.72 -0.52 2.34
C VAL A 76 -0.88 0.18 3.40
N TYR A 77 0.19 0.85 2.97
CA TYR A 77 1.00 1.70 3.86
C TYR A 77 1.58 2.86 3.04
N PRO A 78 0.79 3.91 2.80
CA PRO A 78 1.22 5.08 2.01
C PRO A 78 2.32 5.88 2.70
N ASN A 79 2.96 6.78 1.96
CA ASN A 79 3.78 7.83 2.56
C ASN A 79 2.89 8.88 3.27
N SER A 80 3.47 9.89 3.93
CA SER A 80 2.68 10.93 4.61
C SER A 80 2.04 11.98 3.67
N GLY A 81 2.08 11.80 2.35
CA GLY A 81 1.78 12.83 1.35
C GLY A 81 2.97 13.75 1.03
N ALA A 82 4.10 13.59 1.71
CA ALA A 82 5.34 14.30 1.38
C ALA A 82 5.91 13.82 0.03
N ILE A 83 6.46 14.74 -0.75
CA ILE A 83 7.01 14.46 -2.08
C ILE A 83 8.54 14.45 -2.00
N TRP A 84 9.17 13.42 -2.56
CA TRP A 84 10.63 13.37 -2.69
C TRP A 84 11.08 14.12 -3.95
N ASP A 85 11.87 15.17 -3.78
CA ASP A 85 12.58 15.83 -4.87
C ASP A 85 13.92 15.11 -5.10
N GLY A 86 13.97 14.27 -6.14
CA GLY A 86 15.16 13.51 -6.50
C GLY A 86 16.33 14.36 -7.00
N ARG A 87 16.09 15.58 -7.50
CA ARG A 87 17.15 16.48 -7.97
C ARG A 87 17.79 17.20 -6.79
N ALA A 88 16.98 17.79 -5.93
CA ALA A 88 17.45 18.49 -4.74
C ALA A 88 17.79 17.54 -3.57
N LYS A 89 17.49 16.25 -3.70
CA LYS A 89 17.68 15.21 -2.68
C LYS A 89 17.04 15.58 -1.34
N LYS A 90 15.82 16.12 -1.38
CA LYS A 90 15.10 16.59 -0.19
C LYS A 90 13.63 16.19 -0.22
N TRP A 91 13.06 16.06 0.97
CA TRP A 91 11.63 15.93 1.14
C TRP A 91 10.97 17.30 1.10
N LEU A 92 9.95 17.44 0.25
CA LEU A 92 9.02 18.55 0.29
C LEU A 92 7.90 18.20 1.27
N PRO A 93 7.47 19.15 2.12
CA PRO A 93 6.38 18.92 3.06
C PRO A 93 5.11 18.54 2.31
N SER A 94 4.29 17.70 2.94
CA SER A 94 2.92 17.46 2.48
C SER A 94 2.14 18.77 2.58
N MET A 95 1.45 19.16 1.51
CA MET A 95 0.60 20.35 1.52
C MET A 95 -0.85 20.05 1.95
N CYS A 96 -1.26 18.78 1.91
CA CYS A 96 -2.68 18.39 2.04
C CYS A 96 -2.93 17.15 2.91
N PHE A 97 -1.90 16.59 3.54
CA PHE A 97 -2.02 15.34 4.31
C PHE A 97 -1.12 15.37 5.55
N GLY A 98 -1.71 15.26 6.73
CA GLY A 98 -1.11 15.08 8.04
C GLY A 98 -1.69 13.87 8.78
N ASP A 99 -1.47 13.80 10.09
CA ASP A 99 -1.90 12.66 10.92
C ASP A 99 -3.43 12.55 11.05
N GLU A 100 -4.14 13.68 11.10
CA GLU A 100 -5.61 13.74 11.18
C GLU A 100 -6.27 13.09 9.97
N GLU A 101 -5.68 13.26 8.78
CA GLU A 101 -6.17 12.63 7.57
C GLU A 101 -6.01 11.11 7.62
N PHE A 102 -4.96 10.58 8.25
CA PHE A 102 -4.82 9.13 8.43
C PHE A 102 -5.89 8.54 9.35
N GLU A 103 -6.28 9.26 10.41
CA GLU A 103 -7.38 8.88 11.31
C GLU A 103 -8.70 8.72 10.53
N LEU A 104 -8.97 9.64 9.59
CA LEU A 104 -10.17 9.60 8.75
C LEU A 104 -10.08 8.57 7.61
N CYS A 105 -8.92 8.42 6.98
CA CYS A 105 -8.74 7.58 5.80
C CYS A 105 -8.68 6.08 6.14
N ALA A 106 -8.05 5.71 7.27
CA ALA A 106 -7.83 4.30 7.60
C ALA A 106 -9.13 3.47 7.70
N PRO A 107 -10.21 3.95 8.35
CA PRO A 107 -11.50 3.25 8.33
C PRO A 107 -12.06 3.07 6.92
N ARG A 108 -11.92 4.06 6.03
CA ARG A 108 -12.37 3.96 4.64
C ARG A 108 -11.59 2.89 3.89
N TRP A 109 -10.27 2.88 3.99
CA TRP A 109 -9.43 1.85 3.36
C TRP A 109 -9.81 0.45 3.84
N ARG A 110 -10.05 0.27 5.14
CA ARG A 110 -10.52 -1.00 5.72
C ARG A 110 -11.87 -1.41 5.12
N ASN A 111 -12.83 -0.49 5.10
CA ASN A 111 -14.18 -0.75 4.59
C ASN A 111 -14.16 -1.13 3.11
N GLN A 112 -13.26 -0.55 2.33
CA GLN A 112 -13.11 -0.91 0.91
C GLN A 112 -12.46 -2.28 0.71
N GLY A 113 -11.62 -2.74 1.63
CA GLY A 113 -11.11 -4.11 1.61
C GLY A 113 -9.67 -4.28 2.11
N ALA A 114 -8.97 -3.20 2.48
CA ALA A 114 -7.64 -3.31 3.05
C ALA A 114 -7.68 -4.10 4.37
N LYS A 115 -6.73 -5.03 4.52
CA LYS A 115 -6.61 -5.93 5.69
C LYS A 115 -5.43 -5.58 6.57
N VAL A 116 -4.37 -5.02 6.00
CA VAL A 116 -3.21 -4.52 6.73
C VAL A 116 -3.03 -3.05 6.36
N ILE A 117 -3.02 -2.18 7.36
CA ILE A 117 -2.96 -0.72 7.18
C ILE A 117 -1.81 -0.17 8.01
N GLY A 118 -0.96 0.65 7.41
CA GLY A 118 0.19 1.26 8.09
C GLY A 118 0.66 2.55 7.43
N GLY A 119 1.94 2.87 7.61
CA GLY A 119 2.60 4.04 7.04
C GLY A 119 4.00 3.73 6.52
N CYS A 120 4.45 4.51 5.55
CA CYS A 120 5.76 4.40 4.92
C CYS A 120 6.55 5.72 5.12
N CYS A 121 7.17 6.26 4.07
CA CYS A 121 8.02 7.45 4.17
C CYS A 121 7.30 8.61 4.87
N ARG A 122 8.02 9.23 5.81
CA ARG A 122 7.60 10.42 6.56
C ARG A 122 6.37 10.25 7.45
N THR A 123 5.82 9.05 7.55
CA THR A 123 4.90 8.71 8.64
C THR A 123 5.68 8.52 9.93
N THR A 124 5.00 8.63 11.07
CA THR A 124 5.65 8.54 12.38
C THR A 124 4.85 7.66 13.34
N PRO A 125 5.36 7.38 14.56
CA PRO A 125 4.58 6.70 15.58
C PRO A 125 3.25 7.41 15.94
N SER A 126 3.12 8.74 15.77
CA SER A 126 1.82 9.42 15.96
C SER A 126 0.81 9.02 14.90
N THR A 127 1.25 8.94 13.64
CA THR A 127 0.43 8.44 12.52
C THR A 127 -0.09 7.03 12.81
N ILE A 128 0.78 6.12 13.27
CA ILE A 128 0.38 4.73 13.59
C ILE A 128 -0.60 4.68 14.77
N ARG A 129 -0.43 5.55 15.79
CA ARG A 129 -1.40 5.66 16.90
C ARG A 129 -2.77 6.14 16.41
N ALA A 130 -2.81 7.14 15.53
CA ALA A 130 -4.05 7.65 14.93
C ALA A 130 -4.78 6.56 14.13
N ILE A 131 -4.07 5.83 13.27
CA ILE A 131 -4.60 4.67 12.56
C ILE A 131 -5.15 3.63 13.54
N SER A 132 -4.36 3.24 14.55
CA SER A 132 -4.76 2.21 15.51
C SER A 132 -6.02 2.60 16.31
N LYS A 133 -6.10 3.87 16.74
CA LYS A 133 -7.26 4.42 17.44
C LYS A 133 -8.51 4.36 16.56
N ALA A 134 -8.46 4.93 15.36
CA ALA A 134 -9.59 4.94 14.44
C ALA A 134 -10.11 3.53 14.11
N LEU A 135 -9.19 2.59 13.84
CA LEU A 135 -9.58 1.22 13.50
C LEU A 135 -10.17 0.43 14.68
N LYS A 136 -9.81 0.76 15.93
CA LYS A 136 -10.40 0.14 17.13
C LYS A 136 -11.78 0.71 17.48
N GLU A 137 -11.99 2.01 17.30
CA GLU A 137 -13.27 2.67 17.59
C GLU A 137 -14.37 2.28 16.59
N THR A 138 -13.98 1.92 15.37
CA THR A 138 -14.91 1.55 14.30
C THR A 138 -15.11 0.02 14.19
N SER A 139 -14.67 -0.75 15.20
CA SER A 139 -14.61 -2.22 15.15
C SER A 139 -15.72 -2.90 15.94
#